data_AF-A0A2H8TXA7-F1
#
_entry.id   AF-A0A2H8TXA7-F1
#
_cell.length_a   1.000
_cell.length_b   1.000
_cell.length_c   1.000
_cell.angle_alpha   90.00
_cell.angle_beta   90.00
_cell.angle_gamma   90.00
#
_symmetry.space_group_name_H-M   'P 1'
#
loop_
_entity.id
_entity.type
_entity.pdbx_description
1 polymer ?
#
loop_
_entity_poly.entity_id
_entity_poly.type
_entity_poly.pdbx_seq_one_letter_code
_entity_poly.pdbx_strand_id
1 'polypeptide(L)'
;IRRANIWLAAVTKQNVNGAMVFEFLIRFTQVMQSYFGKINEENIKNNFVLIYELLDEILDFGYPQNCDTGVLKTFITQMGVKSQSKEEQMQITSQVTGQIGWRREGIKYRRNELFLDVLEYVNLLMSPQGQVLSAHVAGRILMKSYLSGMPECKFGINDKIVMESKGTKILDDTGSRTASGKPVVVIDDCQFHQCVKLSKFETE
;
A
#
# COMPACT_ATOMS: atom_id res chain seq x y z
N ILE A 1 18.07 -8.03 -4.65
CA ILE A 1 16.91 -8.52 -5.43
C ILE A 1 17.14 -8.32 -6.92
N ARG A 2 16.57 -9.18 -7.77
CA ARG A 2 16.59 -8.98 -9.23
C ARG A 2 15.25 -8.40 -9.70
N ARG A 3 15.32 -7.39 -10.57
CA ARG A 3 14.16 -6.78 -11.25
C ARG A 3 14.51 -6.70 -12.73
N ALA A 4 13.84 -7.52 -13.54
CA ALA A 4 14.18 -7.74 -14.94
C ALA A 4 15.68 -8.10 -15.12
N ASN A 5 16.44 -7.25 -15.81
CA ASN A 5 17.88 -7.39 -16.04
C ASN A 5 18.75 -6.62 -15.04
N ILE A 6 18.17 -5.94 -14.05
CA ILE A 6 18.89 -5.14 -13.05
C ILE A 6 18.98 -5.89 -11.72
N TRP A 7 20.15 -5.82 -11.11
CA TRP A 7 20.41 -6.30 -9.75
C TRP A 7 20.50 -5.11 -8.80
N LEU A 8 19.63 -5.10 -7.80
CA LEU A 8 19.74 -4.19 -6.65
C LEU A 8 20.36 -4.98 -5.50
N ALA A 9 21.55 -4.56 -5.08
CA ALA A 9 22.26 -5.16 -3.96
C ALA A 9 22.31 -4.18 -2.78
N ALA A 10 22.08 -4.70 -1.57
CA ALA A 10 22.38 -4.01 -0.33
C ALA A 10 23.49 -4.78 0.37
N VAL A 11 24.50 -4.07 0.88
CA VAL A 11 25.67 -4.68 1.53
C VAL A 11 25.75 -4.12 2.94
N THR A 12 25.94 -5.00 3.91
CA THR A 12 26.14 -4.64 5.31
C THR A 12 27.09 -5.62 5.97
N LYS A 13 27.85 -5.14 6.95
CA LYS A 13 28.68 -5.97 7.84
C LYS A 13 28.07 -6.11 9.24
N GLN A 14 26.94 -5.45 9.47
CA GLN A 14 26.25 -5.42 10.75
C GLN A 14 25.12 -6.45 10.77
N ASN A 15 24.72 -6.88 11.97
CA ASN A 15 23.56 -7.74 12.15
C ASN A 15 22.28 -6.89 12.10
N VAL A 16 21.72 -6.75 10.90
CA VAL A 16 20.50 -5.97 10.65
C VAL A 16 19.29 -6.87 10.41
N ASN A 17 18.09 -6.32 10.54
CA ASN A 17 16.88 -7.03 10.16
C ASN A 17 16.84 -7.22 8.62
N GLY A 18 17.08 -8.45 8.16
CA GLY A 18 17.07 -8.77 6.72
C GLY A 18 15.75 -8.47 6.04
N ALA A 19 14.60 -8.66 6.72
CA ALA A 19 13.29 -8.36 6.15
C ALA A 19 13.12 -6.86 5.89
N MET A 20 13.63 -6.01 6.79
CA MET A 20 13.66 -4.55 6.58
C MET A 20 14.45 -4.18 5.33
N VAL A 21 15.62 -4.81 5.11
CA VAL A 21 16.44 -4.59 3.92
C VAL A 21 15.69 -4.99 2.65
N PHE A 22 15.03 -6.15 2.65
CA PHE A 22 14.24 -6.58 1.49
C PHE A 22 13.04 -5.68 1.23
N GLU A 23 12.29 -5.28 2.26
CA GLU A 23 11.17 -4.36 2.11
C GLU A 23 11.65 -3.01 1.57
N PHE A 24 12.75 -2.47 2.09
CA PHE A 24 13.36 -1.26 1.56
C PHE A 24 13.71 -1.39 0.07
N LEU A 25 14.39 -2.47 -0.34
CA LEU A 25 14.74 -2.67 -1.76
C LEU A 25 13.51 -2.78 -2.67
N ILE A 26 12.44 -3.40 -2.18
CA ILE A 26 11.15 -3.50 -2.90
C ILE A 26 10.51 -2.12 -3.00
N ARG A 27 10.45 -1.36 -1.90
CA ARG A 27 9.89 -0.01 -1.86
C ARG A 27 10.67 0.96 -2.74
N PHE A 28 12.00 0.93 -2.68
CA PHE A 28 12.84 1.75 -3.54
C PHE A 28 12.61 1.45 -5.03
N THR A 29 12.43 0.18 -5.39
CA THR A 29 12.03 -0.21 -6.75
C THR A 29 10.69 0.43 -7.14
N GLN A 30 9.69 0.42 -6.25
CA GLN A 30 8.39 1.04 -6.51
C GLN A 30 8.50 2.57 -6.62
N VAL A 31 9.34 3.21 -5.80
CA VAL A 31 9.62 4.65 -5.87
C VAL A 31 10.19 5.00 -7.23
N MET A 32 11.27 4.33 -7.65
CA MET A 32 11.87 4.50 -8.97
C MET A 32 10.83 4.32 -10.10
N GLN A 33 9.99 3.29 -10.01
CA GLN A 33 8.94 3.06 -11.00
C GLN A 33 7.89 4.18 -11.05
N SER A 34 7.57 4.78 -9.91
CA SER A 34 6.66 5.93 -9.85
C SER A 34 7.25 7.17 -10.52
N TYR A 35 8.57 7.38 -10.44
CA TYR A 35 9.22 8.56 -11.02
C TYR A 35 9.45 8.46 -12.53
N PHE A 36 10.05 7.37 -13.01
CA PHE A 36 10.49 7.25 -14.40
C PHE A 36 10.00 5.96 -15.10
N GLY A 37 9.05 5.25 -14.50
CA GLY A 37 8.38 4.12 -15.13
C GLY A 37 9.20 2.83 -15.07
N LYS A 38 9.52 2.23 -16.23
CA LYS A 38 10.20 0.92 -16.23
C LYS A 38 11.62 1.06 -15.70
N ILE A 39 12.07 0.10 -14.89
CA ILE A 39 13.47 0.02 -14.46
C ILE A 39 14.23 -0.80 -15.49
N ASN A 40 15.03 -0.10 -16.31
CA ASN A 40 15.96 -0.66 -17.27
C ASN A 40 17.25 0.19 -17.28
N GLU A 41 18.26 -0.27 -18.01
CA GLU A 41 19.58 0.37 -18.05
C GLU A 41 19.51 1.82 -18.56
N GLU A 42 18.72 2.07 -19.61
CA GLU A 42 18.55 3.40 -20.21
C GLU A 42 17.95 4.40 -19.21
N ASN A 43 16.85 4.03 -18.54
CA ASN A 43 16.19 4.90 -17.58
C ASN A 43 17.07 5.16 -16.35
N ILE A 44 17.88 4.20 -15.91
CA ILE A 44 18.84 4.42 -14.82
C ILE A 44 19.90 5.45 -15.26
N LYS A 45 20.48 5.30 -16.46
CA LYS A 45 21.49 6.23 -16.97
C LYS A 45 20.92 7.63 -17.18
N ASN A 46 19.72 7.75 -17.72
CA ASN A 46 19.09 9.04 -18.00
C ASN A 46 18.60 9.77 -16.74
N ASN A 47 18.37 9.06 -15.63
CA ASN A 47 17.85 9.62 -14.38
C ASN A 47 18.83 9.48 -13.20
N PHE A 48 20.13 9.31 -13.45
CA PHE A 48 21.10 8.99 -12.39
C PHE A 48 21.15 10.05 -11.28
N VAL A 49 21.06 11.34 -11.62
CA VAL A 49 21.02 12.44 -10.63
C VAL A 49 19.82 12.29 -9.70
N LEU A 50 18.62 12.08 -10.26
CA LEU A 50 17.41 11.85 -9.48
C LEU A 50 17.53 10.60 -8.59
N ILE A 51 18.16 9.53 -9.08
CA ILE A 51 18.34 8.31 -8.30
C ILE A 51 19.24 8.57 -7.08
N TYR A 52 20.29 9.37 -7.23
CA TYR A 52 21.13 9.78 -6.10
C TYR A 52 20.38 10.65 -5.10
N GLU A 53 19.64 11.66 -5.57
CA GLU A 53 18.80 12.50 -4.70
C GLU A 53 17.76 11.66 -3.94
N LEU A 54 17.11 10.71 -4.62
CA LEU A 54 16.16 9.81 -3.98
C LEU A 54 16.84 8.95 -2.91
N LEU A 55 18.01 8.39 -3.20
CA LEU A 55 18.74 7.54 -2.25
C LEU A 55 19.15 8.31 -1.00
N ASP A 56 19.67 9.53 -1.16
CA ASP A 56 20.09 10.37 -0.04
C ASP A 56 18.91 10.76 0.86
N GLU A 57 17.72 10.97 0.29
CA GLU A 57 16.52 11.31 1.07
C GLU A 57 15.90 10.09 1.77
N ILE A 58 15.81 8.95 1.09
CA ILE A 58 15.06 7.80 1.61
C ILE A 58 15.90 6.85 2.47
N LEU A 59 17.22 7.02 2.52
CA LEU A 59 18.12 6.15 3.28
C LEU A 59 19.28 6.94 3.87
N ASP A 60 19.13 7.34 5.14
CA ASP A 60 20.20 8.02 5.87
C ASP A 60 20.96 7.03 6.76
N PHE A 61 22.27 6.92 6.53
CA PHE A 61 23.18 6.03 7.27
C PHE A 61 22.69 4.56 7.41
N GLY A 62 21.94 4.07 6.42
CA GLY A 62 21.38 2.72 6.43
C GLY A 62 20.04 2.57 7.17
N TYR A 63 19.47 3.67 7.67
CA TYR A 63 18.13 3.74 8.22
C TYR A 63 17.14 4.22 7.14
N PRO A 64 16.19 3.36 6.71
CA PRO A 64 15.14 3.77 5.78
C PRO A 64 14.29 4.89 6.36
N GLN A 65 14.14 5.97 5.59
CA GLN A 65 13.29 7.12 5.89
C GLN A 65 11.95 6.98 5.15
N ASN A 66 11.23 8.09 4.97
CA ASN A 66 9.94 8.09 4.30
C ASN A 66 10.06 7.76 2.80
N CYS A 67 9.54 6.59 2.40
CA CYS A 67 9.52 6.13 1.01
C CYS A 67 8.20 6.45 0.27
N ASP A 68 7.34 7.32 0.80
CA ASP A 68 6.08 7.68 0.16
C ASP A 68 6.32 8.57 -1.07
N THR A 69 6.06 8.01 -2.26
CA THR A 69 6.22 8.73 -3.53
C THR A 69 5.36 9.99 -3.65
N GLY A 70 4.20 10.04 -2.98
CA GLY A 70 3.33 11.20 -2.98
C GLY A 70 3.97 12.38 -2.26
N VAL A 71 4.71 12.10 -1.19
CA VAL A 71 5.48 13.07 -0.40
C VAL A 71 6.77 13.43 -1.13
N LEU A 72 7.57 12.43 -1.54
CA LEU A 72 8.84 12.66 -2.22
C LEU A 72 8.68 13.54 -3.47
N LYS A 73 7.64 13.32 -4.28
CA LYS A 73 7.39 14.09 -5.52
C LYS A 73 7.05 15.57 -5.27
N THR A 74 6.79 15.96 -4.03
CA THR A 74 6.52 17.37 -3.70
C THR A 74 7.80 18.20 -3.64
N PHE A 75 8.94 17.61 -3.30
CA PHE A 75 10.21 18.34 -3.17
C PHE A 75 11.35 17.78 -4.03
N ILE A 76 11.29 16.51 -4.44
CA ILE A 76 12.19 15.93 -5.45
C ILE A 76 11.46 15.98 -6.79
N THR A 77 11.88 16.88 -7.68
CA THR A 77 11.19 17.12 -8.96
C THR A 77 12.16 16.99 -10.14
N GLN A 78 11.75 16.27 -11.19
CA GLN A 78 12.52 16.16 -12.43
C GLN A 78 12.53 17.47 -13.23
N MET A 79 11.50 18.29 -13.05
CA MET A 79 11.40 19.61 -13.67
C MET A 79 11.99 20.59 -12.67
N GLY A 80 13.16 21.14 -13.01
CA GLY A 80 14.00 21.97 -12.11
C GLY A 80 13.22 22.96 -11.25
N VAL A 81 13.79 23.22 -10.07
CA VAL A 81 13.27 24.02 -8.95
C VAL A 81 12.25 25.07 -9.41
N LYS A 82 10.97 24.70 -9.41
CA LYS A 82 9.91 25.71 -9.42
C LYS A 82 10.01 26.42 -8.10
N SER A 83 10.07 27.76 -8.12
CA SER A 83 10.08 28.59 -6.93
C SER A 83 8.83 28.28 -6.10
N GLN A 84 8.97 27.40 -5.12
CA GLN A 84 7.87 27.08 -4.21
C GLN A 84 7.65 28.26 -3.29
N SER A 85 6.39 28.60 -3.07
CA SER A 85 6.06 29.64 -2.09
C SER A 85 6.42 29.15 -0.67
N LYS A 86 6.70 30.07 0.26
CA LYS A 86 6.95 29.70 1.67
C LYS A 86 5.78 28.89 2.27
N GLU A 87 4.56 29.16 1.82
CA GLU A 87 3.36 28.44 2.26
C GLU A 87 3.34 26.99 1.76
N GLU A 88 3.75 26.74 0.51
CA GLU A 88 3.89 25.39 -0.04
C GLU A 88 4.96 24.59 0.70
N GLN A 89 6.11 25.21 1.01
CA GLN A 89 7.16 24.56 1.80
C GLN A 89 6.68 24.18 3.20
N MET A 90 5.94 25.06 3.89
CA MET A 90 5.39 24.75 5.21
C MET A 90 4.38 23.59 5.17
N GLN A 91 3.56 23.50 4.12
CA GLN A 91 2.63 22.40 3.94
C GLN A 91 3.33 21.06 3.68
N ILE A 92 4.42 21.07 2.91
CA ILE A 92 5.25 19.88 2.67
C ILE A 92 5.88 19.40 3.98
N THR A 93 6.51 20.30 4.74
CA THR A 93 7.10 19.97 6.05
C THR A 93 6.05 19.36 6.97
N SER A 94 4.85 19.96 7.05
CA SER A 94 3.76 19.43 7.88
C SER A 94 3.27 18.04 7.43
N GLN A 95 3.37 17.69 6.15
CA GLN A 95 3.01 16.35 5.66
C GLN A 95 4.09 15.31 5.99
N VAL A 96 5.36 15.71 5.97
CA VAL A 96 6.48 14.83 6.29
C VAL A 96 6.56 14.58 7.80
N THR A 97 6.37 15.61 8.62
CA THR A 97 6.47 15.52 10.09
C THR A 97 5.13 15.23 10.77
N GLY A 98 4.02 15.26 10.03
CA GLY A 98 2.68 15.06 10.55
C GLY A 98 2.36 13.58 10.85
N GLN A 99 1.34 13.36 11.67
CA GLN A 99 0.89 12.01 12.05
C GLN A 99 0.30 11.20 10.86
N ILE A 100 -0.12 11.88 9.80
CA ILE A 100 -0.73 11.28 8.60
C ILE A 100 0.14 11.61 7.38
N GLY A 101 0.98 10.66 6.96
CA GLY A 101 1.89 10.84 5.81
C GLY A 101 1.28 10.50 4.45
N TRP A 102 0.20 9.70 4.41
CA TRP A 102 -0.38 9.17 3.16
C TRP A 102 -1.46 10.04 2.52
N ARG A 103 -1.87 11.15 3.15
CA ARG A 103 -2.94 12.03 2.63
C ARG A 103 -2.66 13.48 2.97
N ARG A 104 -2.74 14.34 1.95
CA ARG A 104 -2.52 15.78 2.07
C ARG A 104 -3.77 16.53 2.52
N GLU A 105 -3.59 17.55 3.34
CA GLU A 105 -4.64 18.49 3.69
C GLU A 105 -5.01 19.40 2.50
N GLY A 106 -6.19 20.04 2.56
CA GLY A 106 -6.61 21.02 1.55
C GLY A 106 -6.99 20.46 0.17
N ILE A 107 -6.98 19.14 -0.04
CA ILE A 107 -7.42 18.52 -1.29
C ILE A 107 -8.88 18.93 -1.56
N LYS A 108 -9.16 19.43 -2.77
CA LYS A 108 -10.51 19.83 -3.20
C LYS A 108 -10.83 19.24 -4.56
N TYR A 109 -11.92 18.48 -4.61
CA TYR A 109 -12.51 17.98 -5.85
C TYR A 109 -13.84 18.68 -6.12
N ARG A 110 -14.18 18.85 -7.40
CA ARG A 110 -15.48 19.41 -7.81
C ARG A 110 -16.63 18.50 -7.39
N ARG A 111 -16.41 17.20 -7.40
CA ARG A 111 -17.36 16.17 -6.95
C ARG A 111 -16.61 15.14 -6.13
N ASN A 112 -17.18 14.76 -4.99
CA ASN A 112 -16.62 13.73 -4.14
C ASN A 112 -17.08 12.36 -4.67
N GLU A 113 -16.14 11.55 -5.15
CA GLU A 113 -16.42 10.22 -5.69
C GLU A 113 -15.42 9.20 -5.14
N LEU A 114 -15.88 7.96 -5.01
CA LEU A 114 -15.06 6.85 -4.56
C LEU A 114 -15.34 5.63 -5.44
N PHE A 115 -14.27 5.03 -5.96
CA PHE A 115 -14.33 3.80 -6.74
C PHE A 115 -13.62 2.69 -5.98
N LEU A 116 -14.24 1.52 -5.95
CA LEU A 116 -13.74 0.34 -5.26
C LEU A 116 -13.74 -0.82 -6.25
N ASP A 117 -12.57 -1.43 -6.45
CA ASP A 117 -12.41 -2.64 -7.23
C ASP A 117 -12.05 -3.79 -6.29
N VAL A 118 -12.91 -4.81 -6.25
CA VAL A 118 -12.66 -6.05 -5.51
C VAL A 118 -12.06 -7.05 -6.50
N LEU A 119 -10.80 -7.39 -6.30
CA LEU A 119 -10.07 -8.34 -7.15
C LEU A 119 -9.83 -9.63 -6.38
N GLU A 120 -10.28 -10.74 -6.95
CA GLU A 120 -10.13 -12.06 -6.38
C GLU A 120 -9.32 -12.95 -7.32
N TYR A 121 -8.38 -13.70 -6.75
CA TYR A 121 -7.54 -14.66 -7.45
C TYR A 121 -7.85 -16.04 -6.90
N VAL A 122 -8.45 -16.89 -7.75
CA VAL A 122 -8.73 -18.28 -7.41
C VAL A 122 -7.49 -19.10 -7.71
N ASN A 123 -6.82 -19.55 -6.65
CA ASN A 123 -5.66 -20.43 -6.75
C ASN A 123 -6.13 -21.88 -6.58
N LEU A 124 -6.02 -22.66 -7.64
CA LEU A 124 -6.44 -24.06 -7.67
C LEU A 124 -5.27 -24.95 -8.12
N LEU A 125 -4.95 -25.95 -7.30
CA LEU A 125 -4.07 -27.06 -7.65
C LEU A 125 -4.90 -28.34 -7.65
N MET A 126 -4.93 -29.02 -8.79
CA MET A 126 -5.70 -30.25 -8.99
C MET A 126 -4.78 -31.34 -9.55
N SER A 127 -4.94 -32.56 -9.05
CA SER A 127 -4.28 -33.74 -9.60
C SER A 127 -4.81 -34.06 -11.01
N PRO A 128 -4.05 -34.80 -11.83
CA PRO A 128 -4.53 -35.30 -13.13
C PRO A 128 -5.80 -36.16 -13.03
N GLN A 129 -6.07 -36.76 -11.87
CA GLN A 129 -7.25 -37.58 -11.59
C GLN A 129 -8.49 -36.74 -11.21
N GLY A 130 -8.37 -35.41 -11.13
CA GLY A 130 -9.47 -34.51 -10.77
C GLY A 130 -9.63 -34.26 -9.27
N GLN A 131 -8.77 -34.82 -8.41
CA GLN A 131 -8.76 -34.50 -6.99
C GLN A 131 -8.14 -33.12 -6.75
N VAL A 132 -8.86 -32.22 -6.06
CA VAL A 132 -8.36 -30.92 -5.61
C VAL A 132 -7.34 -31.11 -4.49
N LEU A 133 -6.13 -30.61 -4.68
CA LEU A 133 -5.02 -30.67 -3.72
C LEU A 133 -4.90 -29.37 -2.91
N SER A 134 -5.21 -28.23 -3.52
CA SER A 134 -5.28 -26.93 -2.85
C SER A 134 -6.27 -26.04 -3.57
N ALA A 135 -7.14 -25.38 -2.82
CA ALA A 135 -8.04 -24.35 -3.33
C ALA A 135 -8.11 -23.22 -2.31
N HIS A 136 -7.73 -22.02 -2.70
CA HIS A 136 -7.87 -20.82 -1.87
C HIS A 136 -8.08 -19.59 -2.74
N VAL A 137 -8.67 -18.55 -2.15
CA VAL A 137 -8.91 -17.28 -2.81
C VAL A 137 -8.04 -16.21 -2.16
N ALA A 138 -7.20 -15.56 -2.95
CA ALA A 138 -6.50 -14.36 -2.51
C ALA A 138 -7.26 -13.14 -3.01
N GLY A 139 -7.71 -12.28 -2.10
CA GLY A 139 -8.44 -11.06 -2.44
C GLY A 139 -7.60 -9.79 -2.23
N ARG A 140 -7.87 -8.74 -3.00
CA ARG A 140 -7.44 -7.38 -2.68
C ARG A 140 -8.50 -6.36 -3.08
N ILE A 141 -8.65 -5.33 -2.25
CA ILE A 141 -9.54 -4.21 -2.52
C ILE A 141 -8.69 -3.02 -2.95
N LEU A 142 -8.88 -2.57 -4.19
CA LEU A 142 -8.25 -1.36 -4.70
C LEU A 142 -9.22 -0.20 -4.60
N MET A 143 -8.75 0.91 -4.05
CA MET A 143 -9.56 2.09 -3.78
C MET A 143 -9.00 3.29 -4.55
N LYS A 144 -9.86 3.93 -5.34
CA LYS A 144 -9.55 5.20 -6.00
C LYS A 144 -10.43 6.30 -5.44
N SER A 145 -9.82 7.18 -4.65
CA SER A 145 -10.52 8.21 -3.87
C SER A 145 -10.36 9.60 -4.49
N TYR A 146 -11.49 10.21 -4.83
CA TYR A 146 -11.60 11.62 -5.22
C TYR A 146 -12.41 12.38 -4.16
N LEU A 147 -11.94 12.35 -2.91
CA LEU A 147 -12.61 13.02 -1.79
C LEU A 147 -11.89 14.30 -1.39
N SER A 148 -12.65 15.34 -1.03
CA SER A 148 -12.12 16.61 -0.55
C SER A 148 -11.85 16.58 0.96
N GLY A 149 -10.86 17.35 1.43
CA GLY A 149 -10.49 17.46 2.84
C GLY A 149 -9.84 16.19 3.41
N MET A 150 -10.05 15.93 4.71
CA MET A 150 -9.54 14.77 5.44
C MET A 150 -10.69 13.89 5.95
N PRO A 151 -11.44 13.21 5.06
CA PRO A 151 -12.57 12.40 5.47
C PRO A 151 -12.11 11.11 6.17
N GLU A 152 -12.80 10.73 7.24
CA GLU A 152 -12.70 9.38 7.83
C GLU A 152 -13.77 8.48 7.16
N CYS A 153 -13.32 7.45 6.47
CA CYS A 153 -14.20 6.48 5.82
C CYS A 153 -14.21 5.18 6.62
N LYS A 154 -15.39 4.62 6.88
CA LYS A 154 -15.56 3.26 7.40
C LYS A 154 -15.95 2.33 6.26
N PHE A 155 -15.30 1.18 6.17
CA PHE A 155 -15.58 0.15 5.18
C PHE A 155 -16.06 -1.11 5.88
N GLY A 156 -17.18 -1.66 5.44
CA GLY A 156 -17.79 -2.85 6.05
C GLY A 156 -17.87 -3.99 5.05
N ILE A 157 -17.44 -5.18 5.46
CA ILE A 157 -17.60 -6.43 4.73
C ILE A 157 -18.52 -7.33 5.55
N ASN A 158 -19.24 -8.24 4.89
CA ASN A 158 -20.00 -9.32 5.50
C ASN A 158 -19.09 -10.44 6.04
N ASP A 159 -18.07 -10.07 6.81
CA ASP A 159 -17.14 -11.00 7.45
C ASP A 159 -17.77 -11.69 8.66
N LYS A 160 -17.45 -12.98 8.86
CA LYS A 160 -17.95 -13.82 9.95
C LYS A 160 -17.66 -13.21 11.32
N ILE A 161 -16.43 -12.76 11.54
CA ILE A 161 -15.98 -12.19 12.83
C ILE A 161 -16.76 -10.92 13.16
N VAL A 162 -16.88 -10.01 12.19
CA VAL A 162 -17.62 -8.75 12.34
C VAL A 162 -19.12 -8.97 12.52
N MET A 163 -19.68 -10.02 11.94
CA MET A 163 -21.10 -10.37 12.09
C MET A 163 -21.39 -11.00 13.45
N GLU A 164 -20.50 -11.86 13.96
CA GLU A 164 -20.59 -12.46 15.30
C GLU A 164 -20.41 -11.42 16.40
N SER A 165 -19.46 -10.48 16.27
CA SER A 165 -19.27 -9.39 17.23
C SER A 165 -20.50 -8.49 17.36
N LYS A 166 -21.27 -8.34 16.27
CA LYS A 166 -22.55 -7.61 16.24
C LYS A 166 -23.75 -8.44 16.74
N GLY A 167 -23.52 -9.65 17.26
CA GLY A 167 -24.56 -10.53 17.79
C GLY A 167 -25.40 -11.24 16.72
N THR A 168 -24.93 -11.28 15.47
CA THR A 168 -25.62 -12.00 14.39
C THR A 168 -25.37 -13.50 14.55
N LYS A 169 -26.43 -14.29 14.76
CA LYS A 169 -26.31 -15.76 14.80
C LYS A 169 -25.98 -16.31 13.41
N ILE A 170 -24.85 -17.01 13.30
CA ILE A 170 -24.37 -17.66 12.07
C ILE A 170 -24.70 -19.15 12.17
N LEU A 171 -25.28 -19.69 11.09
CA LEU A 171 -25.61 -21.12 10.97
C LEU A 171 -24.46 -21.79 10.22
N ASP A 172 -23.91 -22.86 10.80
CA ASP A 172 -22.67 -23.53 10.35
C ASP A 172 -22.91 -24.60 9.26
N ASP A 173 -24.11 -24.61 8.67
CA ASP A 173 -24.48 -25.63 7.69
C ASP A 173 -23.96 -25.27 6.29
N THR A 174 -22.89 -25.95 5.87
CA THR A 174 -22.37 -26.12 4.50
C THR A 174 -22.14 -24.87 3.63
N GLY A 175 -22.24 -23.68 4.22
CA GLY A 175 -21.87 -22.39 3.65
C GLY A 175 -22.26 -21.32 4.65
N SER A 176 -21.27 -20.67 5.27
CA SER A 176 -21.45 -19.70 6.35
C SER A 176 -22.53 -18.68 5.98
N ARG A 177 -23.72 -18.83 6.57
CA ARG A 177 -24.90 -18.00 6.29
C ARG A 177 -25.42 -17.45 7.61
N THR A 178 -25.90 -16.21 7.59
CA THR A 178 -26.61 -15.64 8.74
C THR A 178 -27.96 -16.36 8.94
N ALA A 179 -28.55 -16.22 10.13
CA ALA A 179 -29.95 -16.65 10.38
C ALA A 179 -30.98 -16.04 9.40
N SER A 180 -30.63 -14.93 8.73
CA SER A 180 -31.41 -14.31 7.66
C SER A 180 -31.09 -14.83 6.25
N GLY A 181 -30.27 -15.88 6.13
CA GLY A 181 -29.89 -16.52 4.88
C GLY A 181 -28.85 -15.76 4.06
N LYS A 182 -28.25 -14.68 4.59
CA LYS A 182 -27.25 -13.89 3.85
C LYS A 182 -25.90 -14.61 3.84
N PRO A 183 -25.19 -14.62 2.70
CA PRO A 183 -23.86 -15.21 2.63
C PRO A 183 -22.90 -14.42 3.53
N VAL A 184 -22.03 -15.15 4.23
CA VAL A 184 -20.99 -14.61 5.09
C VAL A 184 -19.64 -15.04 4.50
N VAL A 185 -18.71 -14.09 4.41
CA VAL A 185 -17.34 -14.37 4.02
C VAL A 185 -16.56 -14.75 5.27
N VAL A 186 -15.80 -15.85 5.20
CA VAL A 186 -14.83 -16.19 6.25
C VAL A 186 -13.47 -15.72 5.74
N ILE A 187 -12.83 -14.83 6.49
CA ILE A 187 -11.51 -14.32 6.12
C ILE A 187 -10.45 -14.96 7.01
N ASP A 188 -9.53 -15.70 6.40
CA ASP A 188 -8.46 -16.39 7.12
C ASP A 188 -7.35 -15.44 7.59
N ASP A 189 -6.97 -14.47 6.74
CA ASP A 189 -5.97 -13.45 7.03
C ASP A 189 -6.27 -12.15 6.29
N CYS A 190 -5.93 -11.02 6.92
CA CYS A 190 -6.17 -9.67 6.42
C CYS A 190 -4.90 -8.83 6.52
N GLN A 191 -4.48 -8.25 5.39
CA GLN A 191 -3.42 -7.24 5.37
C GLN A 191 -4.02 -5.88 5.03
N PHE A 192 -3.66 -4.87 5.82
CA PHE A 192 -4.20 -3.53 5.68
C PHE A 192 -3.14 -2.53 5.22
N HIS A 193 -3.60 -1.52 4.49
CA HIS A 193 -2.79 -0.32 4.24
C HIS A 193 -2.62 0.48 5.54
N GLN A 194 -1.52 1.23 5.65
CA GLN A 194 -1.19 2.08 6.82
C GLN A 194 -2.28 3.08 7.22
N CYS A 195 -3.23 3.36 6.33
CA CYS A 195 -4.35 4.26 6.63
C CYS A 195 -5.43 3.65 7.53
N VAL A 196 -5.39 2.33 7.76
CA VAL A 196 -6.33 1.64 8.65
C VAL A 196 -5.82 1.70 10.08
N LYS A 197 -6.69 2.12 11.00
CA LYS A 197 -6.40 2.15 12.44
C LYS A 197 -6.60 0.74 13.01
N LEU A 198 -5.54 -0.09 13.01
CA LEU A 198 -5.61 -1.48 13.46
C LEU A 198 -6.13 -1.62 14.91
N SER A 199 -5.76 -0.70 15.79
CA SER A 199 -6.26 -0.68 17.18
C SER A 199 -7.77 -0.57 17.30
N LYS A 200 -8.45 0.04 16.31
CA LYS A 200 -9.91 0.08 16.27
C LYS A 200 -10.50 -1.19 15.66
N PHE A 201 -9.82 -1.79 14.69
CA PHE A 201 -10.27 -3.00 14.02
C PHE A 201 -10.35 -4.22 14.96
N GLU A 202 -9.42 -4.33 15.91
CA GLU A 202 -9.45 -5.39 16.92
C GLU A 202 -10.56 -5.21 17.97
N THR A 203 -11.09 -4.00 18.12
CA THR A 203 -12.05 -3.64 19.19
C THR A 203 -13.49 -3.40 18.71
N GLU A 204 -13.69 -3.02 17.44
CA GLU A 204 -15.01 -2.72 16.82
C GLU A 204 -15.44 -3.82 15.84
#